data_AF-A0A8D5FF43-F1
#
_entry.id   AF-A0A8D5FF43-F1
#
_cell.length_a   1.000
_cell.length_b   1.000
_cell.length_c   1.000
_cell.angle_alpha   90.00
_cell.angle_beta   90.00
_cell.angle_gamma   90.00
#
_symmetry.space_group_name_H-M   'P 1'
#
loop_
_entity.id
_entity.type
_entity.pdbx_description
1 polymer ?
#
loop_
_entity_poly.entity_id
_entity_poly.type
_entity_poly.pdbx_seq_one_letter_code
_entity_poly.pdbx_strand_id
1 'polypeptide(L)'
;MLTPQAIKDQEFQIKFRGYDAIEVRSYLELLAEDYFELHEQNRVQAEEIESFTTEQETWREEKEKLENELRENQESNEVVQAEIREGYRQKDEQIDQLKVRVEELEGMVATLESEKREASEKIVKLEEELGARSESFAEEKEEIERLRTRLEQLEEKNRELQQEGLDFKTTILAAQKFADNLKMTSEQEAAALMEQARADVAKFRKEAQAELAHLPKEIEELQQKKIQVRDELKAVLNTYLQKLDSFGETDDDFSDLFQSIQIPEVESVDPDDIDNIDMELP
;
A
#
# COMPACT_ATOMS: atom_id res chain seq x y z
N MET A 1 41.68 21.90 142.89
CA MET A 1 40.41 22.60 142.59
C MET A 1 39.56 22.74 143.84
N LEU A 2 39.92 23.73 144.65
CA LEU A 2 39.09 24.36 145.67
C LEU A 2 37.77 24.79 145.04
N THR A 3 36.66 24.34 145.62
CA THR A 3 35.34 24.81 145.18
C THR A 3 35.07 26.20 145.77
N PRO A 4 34.26 27.04 145.10
CA PRO A 4 33.83 28.32 145.68
C PRO A 4 33.24 28.18 147.10
N GLN A 5 32.60 27.06 147.37
CA GLN A 5 32.05 26.73 148.69
C GLN A 5 33.14 26.38 149.71
N ALA A 6 34.13 25.57 149.32
CA ALA A 6 35.29 25.25 150.18
C ALA A 6 36.14 26.50 150.51
N ILE A 7 36.16 27.49 149.61
CA ILE A 7 36.84 28.78 149.87
C ILE A 7 36.11 29.60 150.93
N LYS A 8 34.78 29.62 150.86
CA LYS A 8 33.94 30.34 151.81
C LYS A 8 33.98 29.72 153.22
N ASP A 9 34.09 28.40 153.27
CA ASP A 9 34.05 27.64 154.52
C ASP A 9 35.45 27.40 155.14
N GLN A 10 36.52 28.00 154.57
CA GLN A 10 37.89 27.84 155.06
C GLN A 10 38.13 28.57 156.40
N GLU A 11 38.52 27.82 157.43
CA GLU A 11 38.99 28.35 158.71
C GLU A 11 40.52 28.30 158.80
N PHE A 12 41.13 29.29 159.46
CA PHE A 12 42.58 29.38 159.66
C PHE A 12 42.92 29.34 161.15
N GLN A 13 44.04 28.72 161.51
CA GLN A 13 44.54 28.67 162.88
C GLN A 13 44.94 30.06 163.36
N ILE A 14 44.66 30.37 164.64
CA ILE A 14 45.03 31.63 165.29
C ILE A 14 46.28 31.41 166.14
N LYS A 15 47.33 32.20 165.90
CA LYS A 15 48.56 32.29 166.71
C LYS A 15 48.59 33.61 167.49
N PHE A 16 49.66 33.89 168.24
CA PHE A 16 49.76 35.10 169.06
C PHE A 16 49.51 36.35 168.19
N ARG A 17 48.37 37.00 168.44
CA ARG A 17 47.94 38.28 167.83
C ARG A 17 47.40 38.20 166.38
N GLY A 18 47.06 37.02 165.84
CA GLY A 18 46.39 36.92 164.52
C GLY A 18 46.39 35.51 163.91
N TYR A 19 45.88 35.37 162.68
CA TYR A 19 45.92 34.11 161.92
C TYR A 19 47.36 33.65 161.62
N ASP A 20 47.55 32.35 161.48
CA ASP A 20 48.84 31.75 161.12
C ASP A 20 49.24 32.16 159.70
N ALA A 21 50.25 33.02 159.62
CA ALA A 21 50.73 33.56 158.36
C ALA A 21 51.31 32.50 157.41
N ILE A 22 51.70 31.31 157.91
CA ILE A 22 52.20 30.22 157.05
C ILE A 22 51.02 29.49 156.39
N GLU A 23 50.02 29.08 157.19
CA GLU A 23 48.81 28.41 156.70
C GLU A 23 48.01 29.27 155.71
N VAL A 24 47.82 30.56 156.03
CA VAL A 24 47.16 31.52 155.13
C VAL A 24 47.94 31.65 153.80
N ARG A 25 49.27 31.68 153.83
CA ARG A 25 50.08 31.76 152.60
C ARG A 25 49.96 30.50 151.77
N SER A 26 50.09 29.32 152.37
CA SER A 26 49.95 28.04 151.66
C SER A 26 48.57 27.89 151.03
N TYR A 27 47.53 28.32 151.74
CA TYR A 27 46.17 28.34 151.19
C TYR A 27 46.00 29.33 150.04
N LEU A 28 46.51 30.56 150.17
CA LEU A 28 46.47 31.56 149.10
C LEU A 28 47.29 31.13 147.88
N GLU A 29 48.38 30.40 148.06
CA GLU A 29 49.18 29.81 146.99
C GLU A 29 48.39 28.71 146.25
N LEU A 30 47.76 27.79 147.00
CA LEU A 30 46.87 26.77 146.42
C LEU A 30 45.67 27.41 145.69
N LEU A 31 45.05 28.45 146.28
CA LEU A 31 43.96 29.18 145.66
C LEU A 31 44.42 29.92 144.38
N ALA A 32 45.62 30.48 144.38
CA ALA A 32 46.18 31.13 143.21
C ALA A 32 46.51 30.13 142.09
N GLU A 33 47.00 28.94 142.44
CA GLU A 33 47.24 27.84 141.50
C GLU A 33 45.92 27.34 140.88
N ASP A 34 44.92 27.02 141.69
CA ASP A 34 43.60 26.60 141.21
C ASP A 34 42.89 27.70 140.38
N TYR A 35 43.04 28.98 140.75
CA TYR A 35 42.51 30.11 139.98
C TYR A 35 43.23 30.28 138.65
N PHE A 36 44.56 30.09 138.63
CA PHE A 36 45.35 30.11 137.41
C PHE A 36 44.95 28.97 136.47
N GLU A 37 44.81 27.74 136.98
CA GLU A 37 44.32 26.60 136.20
C GLU A 37 42.94 26.86 135.61
N LEU A 38 42.02 27.42 136.40
CA LEU A 38 40.68 27.78 135.92
C LEU A 38 40.71 28.86 134.84
N HIS A 39 41.54 29.89 134.99
CA HIS A 39 41.69 30.95 134.00
C HIS A 39 42.31 30.43 132.71
N GLU A 40 43.31 29.55 132.81
CA GLU A 40 43.93 28.92 131.65
C GLU A 40 42.96 27.98 130.93
N GLN A 41 42.17 27.19 131.67
CA GLN A 41 41.08 26.39 131.11
C GLN A 41 40.04 27.26 130.40
N ASN A 42 39.61 28.38 130.99
CA ASN A 42 38.69 29.31 130.34
C ASN A 42 39.29 29.93 129.07
N ARG A 43 40.59 30.24 129.06
CA ARG A 43 41.29 30.76 127.87
C ARG A 43 41.30 29.71 126.75
N VAL A 44 41.70 28.48 127.06
CA VAL A 44 41.73 27.37 126.08
C VAL A 44 40.32 27.07 125.57
N GLN A 45 39.32 27.01 126.45
CA GLN A 45 37.92 26.82 126.04
C GLN A 45 37.41 27.95 125.15
N ALA A 46 37.79 29.21 125.43
CA ALA A 46 37.42 30.34 124.57
C ALA A 46 38.06 30.23 123.18
N GLU A 47 39.32 29.83 123.09
CA GLU A 47 40.03 29.59 121.83
C GLU A 47 39.43 28.41 121.05
N GLU A 48 39.07 27.32 121.74
CA GLU A 48 38.36 26.19 121.15
C GLU A 48 36.99 26.62 120.61
N ILE A 49 36.20 27.39 121.38
CA ILE A 49 34.91 27.93 120.94
C ILE A 49 35.08 28.82 119.71
N GLU A 50 36.09 29.69 119.68
CA GLU A 50 36.38 30.55 118.53
C GLU A 50 36.73 29.71 117.31
N SER A 51 37.62 28.72 117.45
CA SER A 51 37.99 27.83 116.34
C SER A 51 36.78 27.04 115.81
N PHE A 52 35.97 26.44 116.69
CA PHE A 52 34.75 25.73 116.29
C PHE A 52 33.72 26.66 115.65
N THR A 53 33.62 27.93 116.08
CA THR A 53 32.72 28.91 115.49
C THR A 53 33.16 29.24 114.06
N THR A 54 34.45 29.50 113.84
CA THR A 54 34.97 29.77 112.49
C THR A 54 34.81 28.57 111.56
N GLU A 55 35.06 27.35 112.07
CA GLU A 55 34.85 26.12 111.31
C GLU A 55 33.37 25.94 110.94
N GLN A 56 32.45 26.20 111.88
CA GLN A 56 31.02 26.15 111.63
C GLN A 56 30.57 27.18 110.58
N GLU A 57 31.17 28.37 110.57
CA GLU A 57 30.93 29.39 109.55
C GLU A 57 31.42 28.92 108.18
N THR A 58 32.64 28.40 108.08
CA THR A 58 33.17 27.87 106.80
C THR A 58 32.33 26.72 106.27
N TRP A 59 31.92 25.78 107.12
CA TRP A 59 31.05 24.67 106.73
C TRP A 59 29.68 25.17 106.28
N ARG A 60 29.16 26.23 106.90
CA ARG A 60 27.87 26.84 106.51
C ARG A 60 27.97 27.49 105.13
N GLU A 61 29.03 28.25 104.87
CA GLU A 61 29.25 28.89 103.56
C GLU A 61 29.46 27.85 102.45
N GLU A 62 30.24 26.79 102.70
CA GLU A 62 30.43 25.71 101.74
C GLU A 62 29.12 24.96 101.46
N LYS A 63 28.34 24.68 102.50
CA LYS A 63 27.00 24.08 102.34
C LYS A 63 26.09 24.95 101.48
N GLU A 64 26.06 26.26 101.72
CA GLU A 64 25.24 27.18 100.94
C GLU A 64 25.68 27.24 99.46
N LYS A 65 27.00 27.23 99.20
CA LYS A 65 27.54 27.14 97.84
C LYS A 65 27.10 25.85 97.13
N LEU A 66 27.25 24.71 97.80
CA LEU A 66 26.84 23.42 97.25
C LEU A 66 25.33 23.32 97.01
N GLU A 67 24.51 23.87 97.90
CA GLU A 67 23.05 23.94 97.72
C GLU A 67 22.68 24.81 96.51
N ASN A 68 23.36 25.95 96.32
CA ASN A 68 23.17 26.80 95.15
C ASN A 68 23.60 26.11 93.85
N GLU A 69 24.78 25.50 93.81
CA GLU A 69 25.26 24.75 92.63
C GLU A 69 24.34 23.56 92.30
N LEU A 70 23.85 22.85 93.31
CA LEU A 70 22.91 21.75 93.11
C LEU A 70 21.60 22.26 92.49
N ARG A 71 21.07 23.38 92.97
CA ARG A 71 19.87 24.00 92.43
C ARG A 71 20.07 24.45 90.98
N GLU A 72 21.16 25.14 90.67
CA GLU A 72 21.47 25.57 89.29
C GLU A 72 21.59 24.38 88.34
N ASN A 73 22.25 23.30 88.78
CA ASN A 73 22.35 22.07 88.00
C ASN A 73 20.99 21.39 87.81
N GLN A 74 20.12 21.40 88.82
CA GLN A 74 18.76 20.87 88.72
C GLN A 74 17.92 21.66 87.71
N GLU A 75 17.91 23.00 87.82
CA GLU A 75 17.20 23.88 86.89
C GLU A 75 17.72 23.71 85.45
N SER A 76 19.05 23.68 85.27
CA SER A 76 19.68 23.44 83.98
C SER A 76 19.29 22.09 83.39
N ASN A 77 19.29 21.03 84.20
CA ASN A 77 18.86 19.70 83.77
C ASN A 77 17.38 19.68 83.37
N GLU A 78 16.51 20.32 84.14
CA GLU A 78 15.08 20.44 83.79
C GLU A 78 14.85 21.14 82.45
N VAL A 79 15.59 22.20 82.17
CA VAL A 79 15.55 22.91 80.88
C VAL A 79 16.01 22.00 79.74
N VAL A 80 17.17 21.35 79.88
CA VAL A 80 17.68 20.42 78.86
C VAL A 80 16.69 19.28 78.61
N GLN A 81 16.09 18.71 79.65
CA GLN A 81 15.06 17.68 79.52
C GLN A 81 13.80 18.20 78.82
N ALA A 82 13.40 19.44 79.07
CA ALA A 82 12.28 20.07 78.37
C ALA A 82 12.58 20.27 76.88
N GLU A 83 13.77 20.77 76.53
CA GLU A 83 14.20 20.93 75.14
C GLU A 83 14.28 19.60 74.39
N ILE A 84 14.82 18.56 75.03
CA ILE A 84 14.87 17.20 74.47
C ILE A 84 13.46 16.68 74.18
N ARG A 85 12.52 16.83 75.14
CA ARG A 85 11.12 16.40 74.96
C ARG A 85 10.44 17.14 73.82
N GLU A 86 10.63 18.45 73.73
CA GLU A 86 10.08 19.26 72.65
C GLU A 86 10.69 18.87 71.29
N GLY A 87 12.00 18.61 71.24
CA GLY A 87 12.67 18.12 70.04
C GLY A 87 12.16 16.75 69.57
N TYR A 88 11.84 15.83 70.50
CA TYR A 88 11.20 14.55 70.16
C TYR A 88 9.79 14.75 69.63
N ARG A 89 8.99 15.60 70.30
CA ARG A 89 7.63 15.92 69.86
C ARG A 89 7.60 16.48 68.44
N GLN A 90 8.48 17.43 68.12
CA GLN A 90 8.56 18.01 66.78
C GLN A 90 8.95 16.98 65.72
N LYS A 91 9.87 16.06 66.07
CA LYS A 91 10.23 14.95 65.16
C LYS A 91 9.07 13.99 64.94
N ASP A 92 8.32 13.66 65.99
CA ASP A 92 7.13 12.80 65.86
C ASP A 92 6.06 13.46 64.99
N GLU A 93 5.80 14.77 65.17
CA GLU A 93 4.90 15.55 64.31
C GLU A 93 5.36 15.56 62.84
N GLN A 94 6.67 15.70 62.58
CA GLN A 94 7.22 15.61 61.21
C GLN A 94 7.10 14.20 60.62
N ILE A 95 7.35 13.16 61.42
CA ILE A 95 7.21 11.76 60.99
C ILE A 95 5.76 11.49 60.58
N ASP A 96 4.79 11.95 61.36
CA ASP A 96 3.38 11.74 61.05
C ASP A 96 2.94 12.52 59.81
N GLN A 97 3.42 13.76 59.62
CA GLN A 97 3.21 14.51 58.36
C GLN A 97 3.80 13.76 57.15
N LEU A 98 5.01 13.22 57.29
CA LEU A 98 5.65 12.45 56.21
C LEU A 98 4.89 11.16 55.90
N LYS A 99 4.38 10.45 56.91
CA LYS A 99 3.55 9.24 56.70
C LYS A 99 2.28 9.57 55.91
N VAL A 100 1.54 10.61 56.31
CA VAL A 100 0.34 11.05 55.58
C VAL A 100 0.69 11.39 54.13
N ARG A 101 1.82 12.10 53.92
CA ARG A 101 2.24 12.44 52.55
C ARG A 101 2.61 11.22 51.72
N VAL A 102 3.22 10.20 52.32
CA VAL A 102 3.53 8.93 51.66
C VAL A 102 2.23 8.22 51.26
N GLU A 103 1.26 8.11 52.16
CA GLU A 103 -0.05 7.50 51.88
C GLU A 103 -0.79 8.22 50.73
N GLU A 104 -0.77 9.56 50.72
CA GLU A 104 -1.33 10.35 49.62
C GLU A 104 -0.65 10.05 48.28
N LEU A 105 0.68 9.98 48.26
CA LEU A 105 1.45 9.70 47.05
C LEU A 105 1.22 8.27 46.56
N GLU A 106 1.15 7.29 47.46
CA GLU A 106 0.80 5.91 47.13
C GLU A 106 -0.60 5.83 46.48
N GLY A 107 -1.57 6.57 47.02
CA GLY A 107 -2.90 6.70 46.42
C GLY A 107 -2.85 7.29 45.00
N MET A 108 -2.09 8.38 44.80
CA MET A 108 -1.91 8.98 43.47
C MET A 108 -1.25 8.01 42.48
N VAL A 109 -0.21 7.29 42.90
CA VAL A 109 0.46 6.29 42.05
C VAL A 109 -0.52 5.19 41.64
N ALA A 110 -1.33 4.67 42.56
CA ALA A 110 -2.34 3.65 42.24
C ALA A 110 -3.36 4.14 41.21
N THR A 111 -3.82 5.40 41.32
CA THR A 111 -4.73 5.98 40.31
C THR A 111 -4.08 6.10 38.93
N LEU A 112 -2.84 6.58 38.87
CA LEU A 112 -2.08 6.72 37.61
C LEU A 112 -1.78 5.36 36.98
N GLU A 113 -1.51 4.33 37.77
CA GLU A 113 -1.32 2.96 37.27
C GLU A 113 -2.60 2.39 36.66
N SER A 114 -3.76 2.66 37.29
CA SER A 114 -5.06 2.28 36.73
C SER A 114 -5.33 2.99 35.40
N GLU A 115 -5.13 4.30 35.33
CA GLU A 115 -5.30 5.09 34.10
C GLU A 115 -4.36 4.63 32.99
N LYS A 116 -3.08 4.38 33.32
CA LYS A 116 -2.09 3.86 32.38
C LYS A 116 -2.51 2.49 31.84
N ARG A 117 -3.03 1.61 32.69
CA ARG A 117 -3.53 0.29 32.28
C ARG A 117 -4.68 0.42 31.30
N GLU A 118 -5.68 1.24 31.60
CA GLU A 118 -6.81 1.50 30.70
C GLU A 118 -6.37 2.08 29.36
N ALA A 119 -5.40 3.01 29.38
CA ALA A 119 -4.84 3.58 28.16
C ALA A 119 -4.10 2.52 27.32
N SER A 120 -3.30 1.67 27.95
CA SER A 120 -2.63 0.55 27.26
C SER A 120 -3.63 -0.43 26.64
N GLU A 121 -4.72 -0.77 27.35
CA GLU A 121 -5.77 -1.63 26.79
C GLU A 121 -6.48 -0.99 25.58
N LYS A 122 -6.70 0.33 25.61
CA LYS A 122 -7.25 1.07 24.45
C LYS A 122 -6.30 1.07 23.25
N ILE A 123 -4.99 1.23 23.49
CA ILE A 123 -3.98 1.21 22.42
C ILE A 123 -3.99 -0.17 21.73
N VAL A 124 -3.97 -1.26 22.48
CA VAL A 124 -3.99 -2.62 21.91
C VAL A 124 -5.23 -2.84 21.03
N LYS A 125 -6.41 -2.42 21.49
CA LYS A 125 -7.64 -2.52 20.68
C LYS A 125 -7.58 -1.70 19.40
N LEU A 126 -7.04 -0.49 19.47
CA LEU A 126 -6.88 0.37 18.28
C LEU A 126 -5.86 -0.21 17.30
N GLU A 127 -4.78 -0.83 17.79
CA GLU A 127 -3.80 -1.52 16.95
C GLU A 127 -4.40 -2.74 16.25
N GLU A 128 -5.22 -3.54 16.95
CA GLU A 128 -5.96 -4.67 16.37
C GLU A 128 -6.95 -4.19 15.30
N GLU A 129 -7.74 -3.16 15.58
CA GLU A 129 -8.69 -2.57 14.62
C GLU A 129 -7.97 -1.99 13.38
N LEU A 130 -6.82 -1.33 13.59
CA LEU A 130 -6.00 -0.80 12.50
C LEU A 130 -5.41 -1.93 11.66
N GLY A 131 -4.95 -3.01 12.30
CA GLY A 131 -4.46 -4.22 11.64
C GLY A 131 -5.54 -4.83 10.74
N ALA A 132 -6.71 -5.12 11.30
CA ALA A 132 -7.84 -5.69 10.56
C ALA A 132 -8.29 -4.78 9.40
N ARG A 133 -8.32 -3.46 9.61
CA ARG A 133 -8.67 -2.50 8.55
C ARG A 133 -7.60 -2.43 7.46
N SER A 134 -6.33 -2.60 7.80
CA SER A 134 -5.24 -2.64 6.83
C SER A 134 -5.29 -3.89 5.96
N GLU A 135 -5.65 -5.04 6.53
CA GLU A 135 -5.86 -6.30 5.79
C GLU A 135 -7.06 -6.17 4.83
N SER A 136 -8.20 -5.69 5.33
CA SER A 136 -9.38 -5.43 4.49
C SER A 136 -9.08 -4.45 3.34
N PHE A 137 -8.31 -3.40 3.59
CA PHE A 137 -7.90 -2.48 2.53
C PHE A 137 -6.97 -3.14 1.49
N ALA A 138 -6.11 -4.07 1.91
CA ALA A 138 -5.26 -4.83 1.00
C ALA A 138 -6.10 -5.77 0.11
N GLU A 139 -7.10 -6.45 0.68
CA GLU A 139 -8.05 -7.30 -0.06
C GLU A 139 -8.85 -6.49 -1.09
N GLU A 140 -9.43 -5.35 -0.67
CA GLU A 140 -10.16 -4.44 -1.58
C GLU A 140 -9.27 -3.94 -2.72
N LYS A 141 -8.00 -3.63 -2.43
CA LYS A 141 -7.03 -3.19 -3.44
C LYS A 141 -6.73 -4.30 -4.46
N GLU A 142 -6.55 -5.54 -4.01
CA GLU A 142 -6.40 -6.68 -4.92
C GLU A 142 -7.64 -6.88 -5.79
N GLU A 143 -8.83 -6.76 -5.22
CA GLU A 143 -10.08 -6.89 -5.97
C GLU A 143 -10.24 -5.79 -7.02
N ILE A 144 -9.91 -4.54 -6.68
CA ILE A 144 -9.89 -3.42 -7.64
C ILE A 144 -8.94 -3.71 -8.80
N GLU A 145 -7.74 -4.20 -8.54
CA GLU A 145 -6.78 -4.53 -9.61
C GLU A 145 -7.30 -5.68 -10.49
N ARG A 146 -7.89 -6.74 -9.90
CA ARG A 146 -8.52 -7.83 -10.67
C ARG A 146 -9.66 -7.33 -11.55
N LEU A 147 -10.52 -6.45 -11.02
CA LEU A 147 -11.63 -5.86 -11.76
C LEU A 147 -11.13 -4.95 -12.89
N ARG A 148 -10.06 -4.17 -12.66
CA ARG A 148 -9.42 -3.33 -13.69
C ARG A 148 -8.88 -4.17 -14.84
N THR A 149 -8.13 -5.23 -14.55
CA THR A 149 -7.64 -6.15 -15.59
C THR A 149 -8.80 -6.78 -16.37
N ARG A 150 -9.90 -7.12 -15.69
CA ARG A 150 -11.08 -7.68 -16.35
C ARG A 150 -11.79 -6.67 -17.26
N LEU A 151 -11.88 -5.42 -16.83
CA LEU A 151 -12.44 -4.32 -17.61
C LEU A 151 -11.63 -4.12 -18.89
N GLU A 152 -10.30 -4.07 -18.80
CA GLU A 152 -9.41 -3.92 -19.94
C GLU A 152 -9.59 -5.04 -20.97
N GLN A 153 -9.66 -6.30 -20.52
CA GLN A 153 -9.93 -7.46 -21.39
C GLN A 153 -11.29 -7.37 -22.10
N LEU A 154 -12.33 -6.89 -21.41
CA LEU A 154 -13.66 -6.74 -21.99
C LEU A 154 -13.71 -5.58 -22.98
N GLU A 155 -13.02 -4.48 -22.69
CA GLU A 155 -12.89 -3.34 -23.59
C GLU A 155 -12.13 -3.70 -24.87
N GLU A 156 -11.06 -4.50 -24.77
CA GLU A 156 -10.31 -5.02 -25.92
C GLU A 156 -11.19 -5.91 -26.80
N LYS A 157 -11.89 -6.88 -26.21
CA LYS A 157 -12.85 -7.73 -26.95
C LYS A 157 -13.97 -6.92 -27.62
N ASN A 158 -14.46 -5.87 -26.95
CA ASN A 158 -15.49 -5.01 -27.52
C ASN A 158 -14.93 -4.24 -28.72
N ARG A 159 -13.69 -3.73 -28.63
CA ARG A 159 -13.00 -3.10 -29.76
C ARG A 159 -12.81 -4.06 -30.93
N GLU A 160 -12.38 -5.29 -30.68
CA GLU A 160 -12.25 -6.33 -31.72
C GLU A 160 -13.58 -6.60 -32.41
N LEU A 161 -14.64 -6.87 -31.64
CA LEU A 161 -15.98 -7.11 -32.19
C LEU A 161 -16.54 -5.91 -32.98
N GLN A 162 -16.26 -4.69 -32.54
CA GLN A 162 -16.64 -3.47 -33.28
C GLN A 162 -15.87 -3.38 -34.60
N GLN A 163 -14.58 -3.70 -34.62
CA GLN A 163 -13.76 -3.73 -35.82
C GLN A 163 -14.23 -4.82 -36.79
N GLU A 164 -14.48 -6.03 -36.31
CA GLU A 164 -15.08 -7.11 -37.09
C GLU A 164 -16.43 -6.69 -37.69
N GLY A 165 -17.27 -5.98 -36.91
CA GLY A 165 -18.54 -5.44 -37.40
C GLY A 165 -18.37 -4.41 -38.52
N LEU A 166 -17.33 -3.57 -38.46
CA LEU A 166 -16.98 -2.64 -39.53
C LEU A 166 -16.48 -3.38 -40.77
N ASP A 167 -15.57 -4.33 -40.61
CA ASP A 167 -15.01 -5.12 -41.71
C ASP A 167 -16.11 -5.93 -42.42
N PHE A 168 -17.04 -6.52 -41.65
CA PHE A 168 -18.21 -7.20 -42.18
C PHE A 168 -19.09 -6.25 -43.00
N LYS A 169 -19.35 -5.04 -42.50
CA LYS A 169 -20.11 -4.00 -43.24
C LYS A 169 -19.41 -3.60 -44.54
N THR A 170 -18.09 -3.41 -44.54
CA THR A 170 -17.34 -3.09 -45.77
C THR A 170 -17.39 -4.22 -46.79
N THR A 171 -17.31 -5.47 -46.33
CA THR A 171 -17.40 -6.67 -47.17
C THR A 171 -18.79 -6.79 -47.79
N ILE A 172 -19.85 -6.56 -47.02
CA ILE A 172 -21.23 -6.52 -47.56
C ILE A 172 -21.36 -5.44 -48.63
N LEU A 173 -20.83 -4.24 -48.40
CA LEU A 173 -20.87 -3.16 -49.39
C LEU A 173 -20.08 -3.51 -50.65
N ALA A 174 -18.93 -4.19 -50.52
CA ALA A 174 -18.14 -4.66 -51.66
C ALA A 174 -18.89 -5.74 -52.44
N ALA A 175 -19.49 -6.73 -51.77
CA ALA A 175 -20.31 -7.77 -52.39
C ALA A 175 -21.55 -7.17 -53.08
N GLN A 176 -22.20 -6.17 -52.48
CA GLN A 176 -23.32 -5.46 -53.08
C GLN A 176 -22.90 -4.71 -54.35
N LYS A 177 -21.81 -3.93 -54.29
CA LYS A 177 -21.24 -3.26 -55.48
C LYS A 177 -20.84 -4.25 -56.56
N PHE A 178 -20.26 -5.39 -56.18
CA PHE A 178 -19.90 -6.44 -57.12
C PHE A 178 -21.13 -7.03 -57.80
N ALA A 179 -22.20 -7.32 -57.06
CA ALA A 179 -23.46 -7.81 -57.61
C ALA A 179 -24.12 -6.77 -58.54
N ASP A 180 -24.13 -5.49 -58.15
CA ASP A 180 -24.67 -4.41 -58.97
C ASP A 180 -23.85 -4.23 -60.27
N ASN A 181 -22.52 -4.26 -60.18
CA ASN A 181 -21.64 -4.21 -61.34
C ASN A 181 -21.84 -5.42 -62.25
N LEU A 182 -21.88 -6.63 -61.70
CA LEU A 182 -22.12 -7.86 -62.45
C LEU A 182 -23.45 -7.80 -63.20
N LYS A 183 -24.51 -7.31 -62.54
CA LYS A 183 -25.81 -7.12 -63.17
C LYS A 183 -25.72 -6.14 -64.34
N MET A 184 -25.09 -4.99 -64.14
CA MET A 184 -24.90 -3.98 -65.19
C MET A 184 -24.07 -4.52 -66.36
N THR A 185 -22.97 -5.23 -66.11
CA THR A 185 -22.14 -5.81 -67.18
C THR A 185 -22.88 -6.92 -67.92
N SER A 186 -23.60 -7.79 -67.21
CA SER A 186 -24.43 -8.81 -67.85
C SER A 186 -25.56 -8.21 -68.70
N GLU A 187 -26.17 -7.10 -68.27
CA GLU A 187 -27.16 -6.35 -69.07
C GLU A 187 -26.52 -5.74 -70.34
N GLN A 188 -25.31 -5.17 -70.22
CA GLN A 188 -24.56 -4.64 -71.37
C GLN A 188 -24.13 -5.73 -72.35
N GLU A 189 -23.58 -6.84 -71.86
CA GLU A 189 -23.19 -7.99 -72.68
C GLU A 189 -24.39 -8.61 -73.37
N ALA A 190 -25.52 -8.80 -72.66
CA ALA A 190 -26.76 -9.27 -73.26
C ALA A 190 -27.29 -8.31 -74.33
N ALA A 191 -27.21 -6.99 -74.10
CA ALA A 191 -27.60 -5.99 -75.09
C ALA A 191 -26.69 -6.02 -76.33
N ALA A 192 -25.37 -6.14 -76.14
CA ALA A 192 -24.40 -6.26 -77.22
C ALA A 192 -24.62 -7.54 -78.04
N LEU A 193 -24.85 -8.68 -77.37
CA LEU A 193 -25.18 -9.95 -78.00
C LEU A 193 -26.47 -9.85 -78.83
N MET A 194 -27.50 -9.20 -78.29
CA MET A 194 -28.77 -8.96 -79.01
C MET A 194 -28.57 -8.06 -80.23
N GLU A 195 -27.74 -7.02 -80.12
CA GLU A 195 -27.44 -6.14 -81.25
C GLU A 195 -26.61 -6.85 -82.32
N GLN A 196 -25.64 -7.66 -81.93
CA GLN A 196 -24.88 -8.50 -82.85
C GLN A 196 -25.79 -9.53 -83.55
N ALA A 197 -26.65 -10.23 -82.82
CA ALA A 197 -27.62 -11.15 -83.40
C ALA A 197 -28.57 -10.44 -84.38
N ARG A 198 -28.99 -9.20 -84.08
CA ARG A 198 -29.78 -8.38 -85.00
C ARG A 198 -29.00 -8.02 -86.26
N ALA A 199 -27.73 -7.63 -86.12
CA ALA A 199 -26.85 -7.33 -87.24
C ALA A 199 -26.62 -8.56 -88.13
N ASP A 200 -26.39 -9.73 -87.54
CA ASP A 200 -26.23 -11.00 -88.25
C ASP A 200 -27.52 -11.38 -88.98
N VAL A 201 -28.69 -11.28 -88.33
CA VAL A 201 -29.99 -11.50 -88.98
C VAL A 201 -30.23 -10.50 -90.12
N ALA A 202 -29.83 -9.24 -89.96
CA ALA A 202 -29.95 -8.23 -91.01
C ALA A 202 -29.02 -8.56 -92.19
N LYS A 203 -27.80 -9.03 -91.93
CA LYS A 203 -26.84 -9.50 -92.94
C LYS A 203 -27.39 -10.70 -93.69
N PHE A 204 -27.83 -11.75 -92.99
CA PHE A 204 -28.45 -12.92 -93.60
C PHE A 204 -29.69 -12.56 -94.44
N ARG A 205 -30.54 -11.63 -93.96
CA ARG A 205 -31.66 -11.13 -94.76
C ARG A 205 -31.22 -10.43 -96.04
N LYS A 206 -30.17 -9.60 -95.96
CA LYS A 206 -29.63 -8.88 -97.12
C LYS A 206 -29.02 -9.84 -98.13
N GLU A 207 -28.28 -10.85 -97.68
CA GLU A 207 -27.72 -11.92 -98.50
C GLU A 207 -28.83 -12.73 -99.17
N ALA A 208 -29.82 -13.20 -98.40
CA ALA A 208 -30.97 -13.91 -98.93
C ALA A 208 -31.80 -13.07 -99.92
N GLN A 209 -31.94 -11.76 -99.69
CA GLN A 209 -32.59 -10.84 -100.64
C GLN A 209 -31.76 -10.64 -101.91
N ALA A 210 -30.43 -10.57 -101.80
CA ALA A 210 -29.54 -10.47 -102.95
C ALA A 210 -29.59 -11.75 -103.81
N GLU A 211 -29.59 -12.92 -103.18
CA GLU A 211 -29.81 -14.22 -103.85
C GLU A 211 -31.19 -14.28 -104.52
N LEU A 212 -32.26 -13.87 -103.81
CA LEU A 212 -33.61 -13.79 -104.38
C LEU A 212 -33.71 -12.82 -105.57
N ALA A 213 -32.91 -11.75 -105.61
CA ALA A 213 -32.85 -10.82 -106.73
C ALA A 213 -31.97 -11.34 -107.88
N HIS A 214 -31.00 -12.21 -107.60
CA HIS A 214 -30.14 -12.86 -108.59
C HIS A 214 -30.87 -13.99 -109.31
N LEU A 215 -31.66 -14.79 -108.58
CA LEU A 215 -32.39 -15.94 -109.10
C LEU A 215 -33.23 -15.65 -110.38
N PRO A 216 -34.00 -14.56 -110.49
CA PRO A 216 -34.72 -14.21 -111.71
C PRO A 216 -33.81 -13.96 -112.91
N LYS A 217 -32.67 -13.27 -112.69
CA LYS A 217 -31.69 -13.01 -113.75
C LYS A 217 -31.03 -14.30 -114.22
N GLU A 218 -30.70 -15.17 -113.28
CA GLU A 218 -30.11 -16.48 -113.56
C GLU A 218 -31.11 -17.40 -114.28
N ILE A 219 -32.41 -17.35 -113.90
CA ILE A 219 -33.49 -18.02 -114.63
C ILE A 219 -33.60 -17.47 -116.06
N GLU A 220 -33.52 -16.15 -116.25
CA GLU A 220 -33.58 -15.52 -117.57
C GLU A 220 -32.37 -15.91 -118.44
N GLU A 221 -31.15 -15.90 -117.89
CA GLU A 221 -29.94 -16.38 -118.56
C GLU A 221 -30.03 -17.86 -118.93
N LEU A 222 -30.54 -18.72 -118.03
CA LEU A 222 -30.77 -20.14 -118.31
C LEU A 222 -31.87 -20.35 -119.36
N GLN A 223 -32.92 -19.53 -119.36
CA GLN A 223 -33.94 -19.54 -120.41
C GLN A 223 -33.37 -19.10 -121.75
N GLN A 224 -32.51 -18.08 -121.80
CA GLN A 224 -31.82 -17.67 -123.02
C GLN A 224 -30.87 -18.76 -123.51
N LYS A 225 -30.07 -19.37 -122.63
CA LYS A 225 -29.24 -20.54 -122.97
C LYS A 225 -30.07 -21.70 -123.51
N LYS A 226 -31.23 -21.99 -122.91
CA LYS A 226 -32.17 -23.00 -123.41
C LYS A 226 -32.67 -22.67 -124.81
N ILE A 227 -33.00 -21.40 -125.09
CA ILE A 227 -33.43 -20.95 -126.42
C ILE A 227 -32.27 -21.07 -127.42
N GLN A 228 -31.07 -20.63 -127.05
CA GLN A 228 -29.85 -20.76 -127.86
C GLN A 228 -29.58 -22.22 -128.23
N VAL A 229 -29.52 -23.12 -127.24
CA VAL A 229 -29.29 -24.55 -127.48
C VAL A 229 -30.40 -25.14 -128.35
N ARG A 230 -31.66 -24.75 -128.13
CA ARG A 230 -32.78 -25.21 -128.99
C ARG A 230 -32.62 -24.73 -130.43
N ASP A 231 -32.22 -23.49 -130.63
CA ASP A 231 -32.08 -22.90 -131.96
C ASP A 231 -30.82 -23.43 -132.67
N GLU A 232 -29.73 -23.69 -131.95
CA GLU A 232 -28.56 -24.44 -132.41
C GLU A 232 -28.95 -25.87 -132.81
N LEU A 233 -29.75 -26.57 -132.00
CA LEU A 233 -30.22 -27.93 -132.32
C LEU A 233 -31.12 -27.92 -133.57
N LYS A 234 -31.99 -26.91 -133.72
CA LYS A 234 -32.79 -26.71 -134.94
C LYS A 234 -31.90 -26.42 -136.15
N ALA A 235 -30.85 -25.60 -136.00
CA ALA A 235 -29.90 -25.31 -137.07
C ALA A 235 -29.15 -26.58 -137.49
N VAL A 236 -28.70 -27.39 -136.53
CA VAL A 236 -28.05 -28.68 -136.80
C VAL A 236 -29.02 -29.64 -137.50
N LEU A 237 -30.26 -29.77 -137.02
CA LEU A 237 -31.29 -30.62 -137.66
C LEU A 237 -31.65 -30.14 -139.06
N ASN A 238 -31.75 -28.82 -139.29
CA ASN A 238 -31.94 -28.27 -140.63
C ASN A 238 -30.74 -28.51 -141.54
N THR A 239 -29.51 -28.44 -141.00
CA THR A 239 -28.29 -28.81 -141.73
C THR A 239 -28.30 -30.28 -142.14
N TYR A 240 -28.79 -31.18 -141.26
CA TYR A 240 -28.94 -32.60 -141.59
C TYR A 240 -30.09 -32.87 -142.57
N LEU A 241 -31.21 -32.13 -142.50
CA LEU A 241 -32.29 -32.19 -143.48
C LEU A 241 -31.83 -31.70 -144.86
N GLN A 242 -31.04 -30.62 -144.93
CA GLN A 242 -30.40 -30.17 -146.17
C GLN A 242 -29.40 -31.19 -146.71
N LYS A 243 -28.67 -31.91 -145.85
CA LYS A 243 -27.77 -33.00 -146.27
C LYS A 243 -28.51 -34.26 -146.74
N LEU A 244 -29.78 -34.44 -146.40
CA LEU A 244 -30.61 -35.57 -146.84
C LEU A 244 -31.33 -35.30 -148.17
N ASP A 245 -31.70 -34.05 -148.45
CA ASP A 245 -32.44 -33.68 -149.67
C ASP A 245 -31.55 -33.48 -150.91
N SER A 246 -30.22 -33.46 -150.76
CA SER A 246 -29.32 -33.16 -151.87
C SER A 246 -28.07 -34.04 -151.91
N PHE A 247 -28.19 -35.35 -152.16
CA PHE A 247 -27.18 -36.11 -152.91
C PHE A 247 -27.74 -37.48 -153.38
N GLY A 248 -28.36 -37.46 -154.56
CA GLY A 248 -28.32 -38.56 -155.52
C GLY A 248 -27.34 -38.20 -156.64
N GLU A 249 -26.60 -39.21 -157.11
CA GLU A 249 -25.66 -39.27 -158.26
C GLU A 249 -24.18 -38.80 -158.08
N THR A 250 -23.32 -39.83 -158.16
CA THR A 250 -21.93 -39.97 -158.72
C THR A 250 -20.67 -39.43 -158.01
N ASP A 251 -19.77 -40.39 -157.73
CA ASP A 251 -18.29 -40.44 -157.78
C ASP A 251 -17.47 -39.17 -157.47
N ASP A 252 -16.70 -39.18 -156.38
CA ASP A 252 -15.29 -39.62 -156.34
C ASP A 252 -14.64 -39.30 -154.97
N ASP A 253 -13.65 -40.11 -154.62
CA ASP A 253 -12.71 -40.06 -153.49
C ASP A 253 -12.54 -38.74 -152.72
N PHE A 254 -12.68 -38.79 -151.38
CA PHE A 254 -11.83 -38.06 -150.44
C PHE A 254 -11.78 -38.77 -149.07
N SER A 255 -10.77 -39.60 -148.92
CA SER A 255 -10.07 -39.80 -147.64
C SER A 255 -9.62 -38.46 -147.05
N ASP A 256 -9.62 -38.37 -145.72
CA ASP A 256 -9.06 -37.32 -144.86
C ASP A 256 -9.99 -36.18 -144.40
N LEU A 257 -10.85 -36.46 -143.41
CA LEU A 257 -11.30 -35.43 -142.47
C LEU A 257 -11.79 -35.98 -141.11
N PHE A 258 -11.06 -36.92 -140.51
CA PHE A 258 -11.30 -37.29 -139.09
C PHE A 258 -9.98 -37.49 -138.35
N GLN A 259 -9.39 -36.38 -137.91
CA GLN A 259 -8.44 -36.37 -136.80
C GLN A 259 -8.74 -35.17 -135.89
N SER A 260 -8.56 -35.42 -134.58
CA SER A 260 -8.64 -34.50 -133.43
C SER A 260 -9.99 -34.32 -132.71
N ILE A 261 -10.47 -35.40 -132.08
CA ILE A 261 -11.11 -35.32 -130.76
C ILE A 261 -10.51 -36.43 -129.89
N GLN A 262 -9.60 -36.05 -128.99
CA GLN A 262 -9.25 -36.87 -127.83
C GLN A 262 -10.13 -36.41 -126.67
N ILE A 263 -10.97 -37.33 -126.19
CA ILE A 263 -11.74 -37.23 -124.95
C ILE A 263 -10.84 -37.78 -123.84
N PRO A 264 -10.47 -36.99 -122.82
CA PRO A 264 -9.85 -37.54 -121.62
C PRO A 264 -10.93 -38.20 -120.76
N GLU A 265 -10.72 -39.48 -120.45
CA GLU A 265 -11.46 -40.23 -119.46
C GLU A 265 -11.29 -39.63 -118.06
N VAL A 266 -12.36 -39.78 -117.29
CA VAL A 266 -12.49 -39.44 -115.88
C VAL A 266 -11.68 -40.45 -115.06
N GLU A 267 -10.74 -39.97 -114.26
CA GLU A 267 -10.22 -40.70 -113.10
C GLU A 267 -10.49 -39.90 -111.82
N SER A 268 -11.11 -40.62 -110.90
CA SER A 268 -11.46 -40.30 -109.52
C SER A 268 -10.29 -39.75 -108.70
N VAL A 269 -10.51 -38.64 -108.00
CA VAL A 269 -9.66 -38.26 -106.86
C VAL A 269 -10.29 -38.83 -105.60
N ASP A 270 -9.49 -39.66 -104.93
CA ASP A 270 -9.73 -40.34 -103.67
C ASP A 270 -9.88 -39.32 -102.51
N PRO A 271 -10.77 -39.55 -101.53
CA PRO A 271 -11.03 -38.63 -100.43
C PRO A 271 -10.17 -39.01 -99.21
N ASP A 272 -8.90 -38.60 -99.14
CA ASP A 272 -8.08 -38.81 -97.93
C ASP A 272 -6.98 -37.75 -97.66
N ASP A 273 -6.98 -36.59 -98.33
CA ASP A 273 -6.14 -35.45 -97.92
C ASP A 273 -6.84 -34.57 -96.86
N ILE A 274 -7.38 -35.22 -95.82
CA ILE A 274 -7.67 -34.57 -94.54
C ILE A 274 -6.55 -34.98 -93.59
N ASP A 275 -5.49 -34.18 -93.53
CA ASP A 275 -4.66 -34.15 -92.34
C ASP A 275 -3.93 -32.81 -92.18
N ASN A 276 -3.96 -32.31 -90.95
CA ASN A 276 -3.14 -31.24 -90.37
C ASN A 276 -3.33 -29.80 -90.88
N ILE A 277 -4.16 -29.04 -90.17
CA ILE A 277 -3.69 -27.76 -89.62
C ILE A 277 -4.02 -27.68 -88.12
N ASP A 278 -2.91 -27.58 -87.39
CA ASP A 278 -2.68 -27.51 -85.97
C ASP A 278 -3.03 -26.14 -85.35
N MET A 279 -3.09 -26.13 -84.01
CA MET A 279 -2.69 -25.06 -83.07
C MET A 279 -3.73 -24.62 -82.04
N GLU A 280 -3.56 -25.20 -80.85
CA GLU A 280 -3.25 -24.51 -79.58
C GLU A 280 -3.89 -23.14 -79.23
N LEU A 281 -4.47 -23.15 -78.01
CA LEU A 281 -4.45 -22.12 -76.95
C LEU A 281 -5.42 -20.93 -77.07
N PRO A 282 -5.84 -20.32 -75.93
CA PRO A 282 -5.24 -20.31 -74.58
C PRO A 282 -6.02 -21.03 -73.46
#